data_AF-A0A1Q8QMC8-F1
#
_entry.id   AF-A0A1Q8QMC8-F1
#
_cell.length_a   1.000
_cell.length_b   1.000
_cell.length_c   1.000
_cell.angle_alpha   90.00
_cell.angle_beta   90.00
_cell.angle_gamma   90.00
#
_symmetry.space_group_name_H-M   'P 1'
#
loop_
_entity.id
_entity.type
_entity.pdbx_description
1 polymer ?
#
loop_
_entity_poly.entity_id
_entity_poly.type
_entity_poly.pdbx_seq_one_letter_code
_entity_poly.pdbx_strand_id
1 'polypeptide(L)'
;MIQVKLEAKSALSEPQKTKGCVICGQELLYSKDSSTKEVCHICGQQFEAYVRCSKGHYVCDLCHSLDILGKVEQLLWASDEKNPLVLAQMVFELPGLNMHGPEYHSIVPSVLVAAWQNLNGQKDISKIKEAIKRGKDIKGGSCGLYGNCGACVGTGIAVSIIEGATPMSQNERGAANRVTGHALLEISKYGGPRCCKREAITSIESFMQVTSYFDSLQKAEYTCKQYGKNKDCISKKCLYFPANHQLLSRKKENDEYSLKQMNR
;
A
#
# COMPACT_ATOMS: atom_id res chain seq x y z
N MET A 1 -14.72 50.80 14.97
CA MET A 1 -15.31 49.45 15.11
C MET A 1 -14.47 48.45 14.32
N ILE A 2 -13.87 47.50 15.06
CA ILE A 2 -13.44 46.15 14.67
C ILE A 2 -12.29 46.03 13.63
N GLN A 3 -11.06 45.96 14.15
CA GLN A 3 -9.93 45.26 13.51
C GLN A 3 -10.16 43.75 13.64
N VAL A 4 -10.26 43.04 12.52
CA VAL A 4 -10.31 41.57 12.48
C VAL A 4 -8.87 41.05 12.40
N LYS A 5 -8.35 40.50 13.50
CA LYS A 5 -7.13 39.69 13.49
C LYS A 5 -7.42 38.34 12.81
N LEU A 6 -6.78 38.09 11.68
CA LEU A 6 -6.67 36.74 11.10
C LEU A 6 -5.51 36.02 11.78
N GLU A 7 -5.81 35.15 12.74
CA GLU A 7 -4.85 34.18 13.27
C GLU A 7 -4.92 32.91 12.41
N ALA A 8 -3.93 32.72 11.54
CA ALA A 8 -3.68 31.45 10.88
C ALA A 8 -3.06 30.48 11.90
N LYS A 9 -3.87 29.58 12.47
CA LYS A 9 -3.36 28.43 13.24
C LYS A 9 -2.96 27.31 12.28
N SER A 10 -1.69 27.23 11.93
CA SER A 10 -1.09 26.04 11.33
C SER A 10 -0.90 24.97 12.42
N ALA A 11 -1.88 24.09 12.58
CA ALA A 11 -1.73 22.90 13.39
C ALA A 11 -0.97 21.82 12.59
N LEU A 12 0.36 21.96 12.48
CA LEU A 12 1.22 20.81 12.26
C LEU A 12 1.24 20.04 13.59
N SER A 13 0.53 18.92 13.66
CA SER A 13 0.54 18.06 14.83
C SER A 13 1.95 17.57 15.12
N GLU A 14 2.48 17.89 16.31
CA GLU A 14 3.76 17.38 16.78
C GLU A 14 3.80 15.84 16.74
N PRO A 15 4.94 15.22 16.36
CA PRO A 15 5.05 13.78 16.35
C PRO A 15 4.83 13.21 17.76
N GLN A 16 3.79 12.40 17.89
CA GLN A 16 3.37 11.78 19.13
C GLN A 16 4.51 10.89 19.67
N LYS A 17 5.20 11.36 20.73
CA LYS A 17 6.26 10.58 21.40
C LYS A 17 5.62 9.35 22.05
N THR A 18 5.69 8.20 21.40
CA THR A 18 5.20 6.94 21.97
C THR A 18 6.16 6.49 23.08
N LYS A 19 5.63 6.28 24.29
CA LYS A 19 6.35 5.54 25.35
C LYS A 19 6.38 4.06 24.96
N GLY A 20 7.30 3.67 24.07
CA GLY A 20 7.45 2.28 23.62
C GLY A 20 7.76 2.15 22.12
N CYS A 21 7.90 0.91 21.68
CA CYS A 21 8.22 0.52 20.31
C CYS A 21 7.19 1.06 19.30
N VAL A 22 7.68 1.69 18.24
CA VAL A 22 6.83 2.26 17.17
C VAL A 22 6.08 1.20 16.34
N ILE A 23 6.51 -0.07 16.37
CA ILE A 23 5.86 -1.17 15.65
C ILE A 23 4.71 -1.79 16.46
N CYS A 24 4.94 -2.07 17.75
CA CYS A 24 4.02 -2.88 18.57
C CYS A 24 3.61 -2.25 19.91
N GLY A 25 4.13 -1.07 20.24
CA GLY A 25 3.85 -0.36 21.49
C GLY A 25 4.50 -0.94 22.75
N GLN A 26 5.21 -2.06 22.65
CA GLN A 26 5.86 -2.72 23.79
C GLN A 26 7.11 -1.96 24.28
N GLU A 27 7.57 -2.30 25.48
CA GLU A 27 8.74 -1.70 26.10
C GLU A 27 10.01 -1.82 25.24
N LEU A 28 10.86 -0.80 25.33
CA LEU A 28 12.19 -0.75 24.74
C LEU A 28 13.22 -1.17 25.80
N LEU A 29 14.04 -2.16 25.46
CA LEU A 29 15.15 -2.64 26.25
C LEU A 29 16.41 -1.90 25.84
N TYR A 30 17.09 -1.30 26.81
CA TYR A 30 18.34 -0.57 26.60
C TYR A 30 19.52 -1.34 27.20
N SER A 31 20.55 -1.56 26.39
CA SER A 31 21.83 -2.15 26.81
C SER A 31 22.84 -1.04 27.05
N LYS A 32 23.46 -0.99 28.23
CA LYS A 32 24.49 0.03 28.53
C LYS A 32 25.89 -0.40 28.12
N ASP A 33 26.16 -1.69 28.15
CA ASP A 33 27.54 -2.22 28.13
C ASP A 33 27.92 -2.90 26.81
N SER A 34 26.97 -3.13 25.90
CA SER A 34 27.21 -3.78 24.60
C SER A 34 26.15 -3.43 23.58
N SER A 35 26.56 -3.08 22.36
CA SER A 35 25.67 -2.99 21.20
C SER A 35 25.32 -4.40 20.70
N THR A 36 24.10 -4.56 20.18
CA THR A 36 23.67 -5.76 19.46
C THR A 36 23.48 -5.43 17.98
N LYS A 37 23.67 -6.43 17.12
CA LYS A 37 23.35 -6.30 15.70
C LYS A 37 21.87 -6.52 15.49
N GLU A 38 21.16 -5.47 15.09
CA GLU A 38 19.72 -5.47 14.87
C GLU A 38 19.40 -5.20 13.40
N VAL A 39 18.28 -5.75 12.91
CA VAL A 39 17.81 -5.55 11.54
C VAL A 39 16.65 -4.56 11.54
N CYS A 40 16.76 -3.50 10.74
CA CYS A 40 15.71 -2.50 10.63
C CYS A 40 14.45 -3.11 9.99
N HIS A 41 13.31 -2.97 10.67
CA HIS A 41 12.02 -3.51 10.21
C HIS A 41 11.50 -2.84 8.91
N ILE A 42 12.02 -1.66 8.55
CA ILE A 42 11.56 -0.91 7.37
C ILE A 42 12.48 -1.14 6.17
N CYS A 43 13.80 -0.92 6.31
CA CYS A 43 14.75 -1.04 5.20
C CYS A 43 15.48 -2.40 5.14
N GLY A 44 15.30 -3.29 6.13
CA GLY A 44 15.96 -4.59 6.17
C GLY A 44 17.48 -4.56 6.39
N GLN A 45 18.09 -3.39 6.52
CA GLN A 45 19.54 -3.25 6.75
C GLN A 45 19.91 -3.54 8.21
N GLN A 46 21.13 -4.02 8.42
CA GLN A 46 21.68 -4.36 9.73
C GLN A 46 22.42 -3.15 10.33
N PHE A 47 22.22 -2.90 11.63
CA PHE A 47 22.84 -1.81 12.38
C PHE A 47 23.30 -2.29 13.74
N GLU A 48 24.30 -1.63 14.31
CA GLU A 48 24.60 -1.76 15.74
C GLU A 48 23.68 -0.86 16.55
N ALA A 49 23.00 -1.42 17.54
CA ALA A 49 22.03 -0.70 18.35
C ALA A 49 22.19 -1.04 19.84
N TYR A 50 21.95 -0.04 20.68
CA TYR A 50 21.88 -0.20 22.14
C TYR A 50 20.43 -0.29 22.64
N VAL A 51 19.46 -0.25 21.72
CA VAL A 51 18.04 -0.28 22.03
C VAL A 51 17.31 -1.21 21.08
N ARG A 52 16.43 -2.04 21.63
CA ARG A 52 15.52 -2.86 20.85
C ARG A 52 14.20 -3.06 21.57
N CYS A 53 13.15 -3.37 20.84
CA CYS A 53 11.89 -3.79 21.46
C CYS A 53 12.03 -5.16 22.11
N SER A 54 11.32 -5.40 23.21
CA SER A 54 11.21 -6.72 23.85
C SER A 54 10.71 -7.84 22.91
N LYS A 55 10.05 -7.48 21.80
CA LYS A 55 9.61 -8.39 20.73
C LYS A 55 10.56 -8.44 19.51
N GLY A 56 11.77 -7.90 19.62
CA GLY A 56 12.79 -7.96 18.56
C GLY A 56 12.62 -6.95 17.43
N HIS A 57 11.71 -5.97 17.55
CA HIS A 57 11.61 -4.89 16.58
C HIS A 57 12.72 -3.85 16.77
N TYR A 58 13.28 -3.40 15.66
CA TYR A 58 14.22 -2.30 15.57
C TYR A 58 13.92 -1.46 14.33
N VAL A 59 14.09 -0.13 14.42
CA VAL A 59 13.97 0.81 13.29
C VAL A 59 15.15 1.75 13.37
N CYS A 60 15.95 1.84 12.31
CA CYS A 60 17.11 2.73 12.29
C CYS A 60 16.71 4.21 12.28
N ASP A 61 17.61 5.09 12.71
CA ASP A 61 17.35 6.53 12.87
C ASP A 61 16.84 7.20 11.58
N LEU A 62 17.38 6.78 10.42
CA LEU A 62 16.92 7.26 9.13
C LEU A 62 15.44 6.90 8.92
N CYS A 63 15.08 5.62 9.01
CA CYS A 63 13.70 5.18 8.81
C CYS A 63 12.75 5.73 9.88
N HIS A 64 13.25 5.96 11.09
CA HIS A 64 12.47 6.50 12.19
C HIS A 64 12.07 7.96 11.96
N SER A 65 12.95 8.76 11.35
CA SER A 65 12.73 10.20 11.09
C SER A 65 11.90 10.51 9.84
N LEU A 66 11.69 9.53 8.95
CA LEU A 66 10.92 9.72 7.71
C LEU A 66 9.41 9.83 7.97
N ASP A 67 8.74 10.63 7.13
CA ASP A 67 7.28 10.60 7.01
C ASP A 67 6.81 9.26 6.42
N ILE A 68 5.49 9.06 6.36
CA ILE A 68 4.94 7.77 5.92
C ILE A 68 5.32 7.44 4.47
N LEU A 69 5.38 8.41 3.56
CA LEU A 69 5.73 8.15 2.16
C LEU A 69 7.23 7.91 1.98
N GLY A 70 8.08 8.55 2.78
CA GLY A 70 9.50 8.24 2.85
C GLY A 70 9.74 6.81 3.35
N LYS A 71 8.99 6.35 4.35
CA LYS A 71 9.04 4.95 4.81
C LYS A 71 8.60 3.97 3.73
N VAL A 72 7.55 4.31 2.97
CA VAL A 72 7.11 3.53 1.80
C VAL A 72 8.23 3.45 0.77
N GLU A 73 8.83 4.58 0.39
CA GLU A 73 9.95 4.61 -0.56
C GLU A 73 11.10 3.68 -0.13
N GLN A 74 11.53 3.79 1.13
CA GLN A 74 12.62 2.97 1.67
C GLN A 74 12.29 1.48 1.67
N LEU A 75 11.08 1.11 2.09
CA LEU A 75 10.64 -0.29 2.08
C LEU A 75 10.60 -0.84 0.66
N LEU A 76 10.03 -0.10 -0.30
CA LEU A 76 9.93 -0.54 -1.69
C LEU A 76 11.29 -0.65 -2.36
N TRP A 77 12.21 0.27 -2.07
CA TRP A 77 13.57 0.26 -2.61
C TRP A 77 14.39 -0.93 -2.10
N ALA A 78 14.27 -1.22 -0.80
CA ALA A 78 14.99 -2.33 -0.16
C ALA A 78 14.41 -3.71 -0.48
N SER A 79 13.14 -3.79 -0.89
CA SER A 79 12.47 -5.06 -1.15
C SER A 79 12.80 -5.64 -2.53
N ASP A 80 12.90 -6.97 -2.59
CA ASP A 80 13.00 -7.75 -3.83
C ASP A 80 11.71 -8.56 -4.11
N GLU A 81 10.63 -8.29 -3.35
CA GLU A 81 9.32 -8.92 -3.56
C GLU A 81 8.73 -8.52 -4.92
N LYS A 82 8.28 -9.52 -5.67
CA LYS A 82 7.79 -9.39 -7.04
C LYS A 82 6.26 -9.30 -7.11
N ASN A 83 5.57 -9.79 -6.09
CA ASN A 83 4.12 -9.80 -6.02
C ASN A 83 3.61 -8.49 -5.40
N PRO A 84 2.89 -7.64 -6.17
CA PRO A 84 2.45 -6.34 -5.67
C PRO A 84 1.45 -6.46 -4.50
N LEU A 85 0.70 -7.57 -4.38
CA LEU A 85 -0.21 -7.78 -3.25
C LEU A 85 0.55 -8.09 -1.95
N VAL A 86 1.68 -8.81 -2.03
CA VAL A 86 2.55 -9.06 -0.87
C VAL A 86 3.25 -7.77 -0.47
N LEU A 87 3.77 -7.03 -1.45
CA LEU A 87 4.45 -5.76 -1.21
C LEU A 87 3.50 -4.70 -0.61
N ALA A 88 2.25 -4.64 -1.07
CA ALA A 88 1.21 -3.80 -0.45
C ALA A 88 0.92 -4.19 1.01
N GLN A 89 0.92 -5.49 1.32
CA GLN A 89 0.75 -5.97 2.70
C GLN A 89 1.90 -5.52 3.59
N MET A 90 3.15 -5.60 3.12
CA MET A 90 4.31 -5.09 3.85
C MET A 90 4.16 -3.59 4.13
N VAL A 91 3.76 -2.81 3.12
CA VAL A 91 3.47 -1.37 3.28
C VAL A 91 2.36 -1.14 4.31
N PHE A 92 1.32 -1.97 4.33
CA PHE A 92 0.19 -1.82 5.25
C PHE A 92 0.52 -2.03 6.73
N GLU A 93 1.64 -2.68 7.02
CA GLU A 93 2.18 -2.90 8.36
C GLU A 93 3.19 -1.80 8.78
N LEU A 94 3.48 -0.82 7.91
CA LEU A 94 4.37 0.28 8.26
C LEU A 94 3.84 1.08 9.48
N PRO A 95 4.70 1.37 10.46
CA PRO A 95 4.31 2.13 11.64
C PRO A 95 3.93 3.56 11.27
N GLY A 96 2.76 3.98 11.73
CA GLY A 96 2.21 5.32 11.47
C GLY A 96 1.40 5.45 10.18
N LEU A 97 1.21 4.37 9.41
CA LEU A 97 0.28 4.38 8.29
C LEU A 97 -1.16 4.46 8.80
N ASN A 98 -1.94 5.44 8.33
CA ASN A 98 -3.32 5.58 8.74
C ASN A 98 -4.21 4.51 8.09
N MET A 99 -5.36 4.23 8.72
CA MET A 99 -6.39 3.38 8.08
C MET A 99 -6.96 4.01 6.81
N HIS A 100 -7.06 5.34 6.80
CA HIS A 100 -7.54 6.13 5.67
C HIS A 100 -6.66 7.36 5.52
N GLY A 101 -6.33 7.73 4.28
CA GLY A 101 -5.60 8.95 4.00
C GLY A 101 -5.13 9.04 2.54
N PRO A 102 -4.66 10.23 2.11
CA PRO A 102 -4.21 10.45 0.74
C PRO A 102 -2.94 9.68 0.38
N GLU A 103 -2.19 9.15 1.35
CA GLU A 103 -0.98 8.37 1.11
C GLU A 103 -1.23 7.12 0.24
N TYR A 104 -2.46 6.57 0.28
CA TYR A 104 -2.84 5.42 -0.55
C TYR A 104 -2.86 5.74 -2.04
N HIS A 105 -2.98 7.02 -2.42
CA HIS A 105 -2.91 7.46 -3.80
C HIS A 105 -1.48 7.35 -4.36
N SER A 106 -0.46 7.43 -3.49
CA SER A 106 0.95 7.21 -3.80
C SER A 106 1.38 5.75 -3.60
N ILE A 107 0.79 5.03 -2.63
CA ILE A 107 1.15 3.64 -2.34
C ILE A 107 0.85 2.72 -3.52
N VAL A 108 -0.35 2.77 -4.09
CA VAL A 108 -0.73 1.87 -5.20
C VAL A 108 0.23 1.97 -6.40
N PRO A 109 0.50 3.16 -6.98
CA PRO A 109 1.38 3.25 -8.14
C PRO A 109 2.82 2.84 -7.80
N SER A 110 3.33 3.24 -6.63
CA SER A 110 4.71 2.92 -6.24
C SER A 110 4.92 1.44 -5.96
N VAL A 111 3.95 0.76 -5.34
CA VAL A 111 3.95 -0.69 -5.15
C VAL A 111 3.97 -1.43 -6.49
N LEU A 112 3.09 -1.05 -7.42
CA LEU A 112 3.02 -1.68 -8.75
C LEU A 112 4.33 -1.50 -9.53
N VAL A 113 4.89 -0.27 -9.51
CA VAL A 113 6.16 0.03 -10.19
C VAL A 113 7.32 -0.74 -9.54
N ALA A 114 7.42 -0.78 -8.21
CA ALA A 114 8.48 -1.52 -7.52
C ALA A 114 8.40 -3.04 -7.79
N ALA A 115 7.21 -3.63 -7.68
CA ALA A 115 6.98 -5.04 -7.96
C ALA A 115 7.31 -5.41 -9.42
N TRP A 116 6.90 -4.56 -10.38
CA TRP A 116 7.21 -4.75 -11.80
C TRP A 116 8.73 -4.69 -12.05
N GLN A 117 9.42 -3.73 -11.44
CA GLN A 117 10.87 -3.63 -11.54
C GLN A 117 11.57 -4.88 -11.00
N ASN A 118 11.19 -5.34 -9.80
CA ASN A 118 11.73 -6.55 -9.19
C ASN A 118 11.49 -7.81 -10.05
N LEU A 119 10.32 -7.91 -10.69
CA LEU A 119 9.99 -9.02 -11.58
C LEU A 119 10.88 -9.03 -12.84
N ASN A 120 11.24 -7.85 -13.35
CA ASN A 120 12.03 -7.68 -14.57
C ASN A 120 13.54 -7.48 -14.32
N GLY A 121 14.00 -7.67 -13.08
CA GLY A 121 15.42 -7.48 -12.71
C GLY A 121 15.90 -6.03 -12.84
N GLN A 122 14.99 -5.05 -12.75
CA GLN A 122 15.29 -3.63 -12.79
C GLN A 122 15.31 -3.04 -11.38
N LYS A 123 16.13 -2.02 -11.15
CA LYS A 123 16.19 -1.24 -9.89
C LYS A 123 16.41 0.23 -10.23
N ASP A 124 15.34 0.99 -10.43
CA ASP A 124 15.36 2.45 -10.61
C ASP A 124 14.49 3.13 -9.55
N ILE A 125 15.17 3.75 -8.57
CA ILE A 125 14.52 4.50 -7.49
C ILE A 125 13.79 5.75 -7.99
N SER A 126 14.20 6.33 -9.13
CA SER A 126 13.57 7.53 -9.67
C SER A 126 12.14 7.25 -10.14
N LYS A 127 11.87 6.05 -10.68
CA LYS A 127 10.52 5.61 -11.05
C LYS A 127 9.61 5.44 -9.83
N ILE A 128 10.13 4.90 -8.72
CA ILE A 128 9.38 4.78 -7.45
C ILE A 128 9.04 6.18 -6.91
N LYS A 129 10.02 7.09 -6.91
CA LYS A 129 9.83 8.49 -6.49
C LYS A 129 8.80 9.22 -7.35
N GLU A 130 8.86 9.03 -8.66
CA GLU A 130 7.92 9.64 -9.60
C GLU A 130 6.50 9.09 -9.40
N ALA A 131 6.35 7.79 -9.12
CA ALA A 131 5.08 7.17 -8.78
C ALA A 131 4.47 7.78 -7.50
N ILE A 132 5.30 7.94 -6.46
CA ILE A 132 4.89 8.59 -5.21
C ILE A 132 4.46 10.03 -5.48
N LYS A 133 5.29 10.80 -6.20
CA LYS A 133 5.05 12.21 -6.54
C LYS A 133 3.72 12.39 -7.28
N ARG A 134 3.48 11.66 -8.37
CA ARG A 134 2.23 11.75 -9.14
C ARG A 134 1.01 11.34 -8.31
N GLY A 135 1.16 10.38 -7.40
CA GLY A 135 0.10 9.99 -6.47
C GLY A 135 -0.27 11.09 -5.46
N LYS A 136 0.72 11.87 -5.00
CA LYS A 136 0.50 12.99 -4.04
C LYS A 136 -0.36 14.10 -4.63
N ASP A 137 -0.32 14.28 -5.95
CA ASP A 137 -1.12 15.29 -6.64
C ASP A 137 -2.62 14.95 -6.66
N ILE A 138 -3.00 13.72 -6.31
CA ILE A 138 -4.41 13.33 -6.20
C ILE A 138 -4.96 13.75 -4.84
N LYS A 139 -5.91 14.69 -4.86
CA LYS A 139 -6.53 15.26 -3.66
C LYS A 139 -7.21 14.20 -2.78
N GLY A 140 -6.95 14.29 -1.48
CA GLY A 140 -7.66 13.50 -0.46
C GLY A 140 -9.18 13.67 -0.56
N GLY A 141 -9.92 12.57 -0.39
CA GLY A 141 -11.37 12.57 -0.53
C GLY A 141 -11.89 12.49 -1.96
N SER A 142 -11.02 12.35 -2.97
CA SER A 142 -11.40 12.16 -4.38
C SER A 142 -12.49 11.10 -4.59
N CYS A 143 -12.38 9.98 -3.87
CA CYS A 143 -13.32 8.86 -3.93
C CYS A 143 -14.78 9.24 -3.63
N GLY A 144 -15.02 10.22 -2.74
CA GLY A 144 -16.37 10.64 -2.35
C GLY A 144 -16.80 11.99 -2.94
N LEU A 145 -15.84 12.88 -3.25
CA LEU A 145 -16.13 14.25 -3.71
C LEU A 145 -16.04 14.43 -5.22
N TYR A 146 -15.29 13.57 -5.91
CA TYR A 146 -14.98 13.72 -7.35
C TYR A 146 -15.30 12.45 -8.16
N GLY A 147 -15.81 11.40 -7.51
CA GLY A 147 -16.21 10.15 -8.18
C GLY A 147 -15.06 9.29 -8.70
N ASN A 148 -13.80 9.59 -8.32
CA ASN A 148 -12.65 8.76 -8.66
C ASN A 148 -11.82 8.46 -7.40
N CYS A 149 -11.51 7.19 -7.15
CA CYS A 149 -10.66 6.84 -6.02
C CYS A 149 -9.19 7.07 -6.39
N GLY A 150 -8.40 7.76 -5.58
CA GLY A 150 -6.98 7.97 -5.92
C GLY A 150 -6.19 6.65 -6.01
N ALA A 151 -6.62 5.61 -5.30
CA ALA A 151 -6.06 4.26 -5.47
C ALA A 151 -6.30 3.67 -6.87
N CYS A 152 -7.44 3.96 -7.54
CA CYS A 152 -7.67 3.49 -8.91
C CYS A 152 -6.90 4.35 -9.92
N VAL A 153 -6.79 5.66 -9.72
CA VAL A 153 -5.94 6.52 -10.56
C VAL A 153 -4.48 6.08 -10.48
N GLY A 154 -4.06 5.60 -9.31
CA GLY A 154 -2.75 4.97 -9.08
C GLY A 154 -2.41 3.85 -10.07
N THR A 155 -3.39 3.07 -10.55
CA THR A 155 -3.12 1.99 -11.51
C THR A 155 -2.71 2.56 -12.87
N GLY A 156 -3.36 3.64 -13.33
CA GLY A 156 -2.97 4.35 -14.56
C GLY A 156 -1.63 5.07 -14.45
N ILE A 157 -1.33 5.64 -13.27
CA ILE A 157 -0.01 6.22 -12.99
C ILE A 157 1.09 5.15 -13.15
N ALA A 158 0.86 3.94 -12.62
CA ALA A 158 1.82 2.84 -12.77
C ALA A 158 2.08 2.49 -14.25
N VAL A 159 1.02 2.27 -15.05
CA VAL A 159 1.16 2.02 -16.50
C VAL A 159 1.94 3.14 -17.16
N SER A 160 1.62 4.40 -16.86
CA SER A 160 2.27 5.55 -17.47
C SER A 160 3.76 5.65 -17.15
N ILE A 161 4.19 5.18 -15.97
CA ILE A 161 5.61 5.14 -15.58
C ILE A 161 6.32 3.93 -16.20
N ILE A 162 5.66 2.77 -16.21
CA ILE A 162 6.21 1.53 -16.78
C ILE A 162 6.45 1.70 -18.28
N GLU A 163 5.46 2.23 -19.00
CA GLU A 163 5.46 2.37 -20.47
C GLU A 163 6.06 3.71 -20.94
N GLY A 164 6.43 4.62 -20.03
CA GLY A 164 6.91 5.95 -20.40
C GLY A 164 5.84 6.80 -21.12
N ALA A 165 4.56 6.61 -20.79
CA ALA A 165 3.46 7.32 -21.43
C ALA A 165 3.49 8.83 -21.15
N THR A 166 3.14 9.61 -22.16
CA THR A 166 2.96 11.06 -22.10
C THR A 166 1.55 11.45 -22.53
N PRO A 167 1.13 12.72 -22.35
CA PRO A 167 -0.13 13.19 -22.91
C PRO A 167 -0.25 13.02 -24.44
N MET A 168 0.88 12.93 -25.15
CA MET A 168 0.93 12.75 -26.61
C MET A 168 1.03 11.28 -27.04
N SER A 169 1.23 10.36 -26.09
CA SER A 169 1.21 8.92 -26.36
C SER A 169 -0.18 8.49 -26.82
N GLN A 170 -0.24 7.56 -27.79
CA GLN A 170 -1.50 7.04 -28.32
C GLN A 170 -1.94 5.81 -27.52
N ASN A 171 -1.22 4.71 -27.69
CA ASN A 171 -1.61 3.41 -27.13
C ASN A 171 -1.40 3.35 -25.61
N GLU A 172 -0.27 3.85 -25.13
CA GLU A 172 0.14 3.77 -23.72
C GLU A 172 -0.77 4.63 -22.84
N ARG A 173 -1.14 5.83 -23.33
CA ARG A 173 -2.13 6.69 -22.67
C ARG A 173 -3.50 6.03 -22.63
N GLY A 174 -3.91 5.40 -23.73
CA GLY A 174 -5.15 4.62 -23.80
C GLY A 174 -5.17 3.47 -22.79
N ALA A 175 -4.06 2.72 -22.67
CA ALA A 175 -3.89 1.64 -21.71
C ALA A 175 -3.98 2.14 -20.26
N ALA A 176 -3.27 3.22 -19.91
CA ALA A 176 -3.31 3.81 -18.58
C ALA A 176 -4.72 4.22 -18.14
N ASN A 177 -5.47 4.86 -19.05
CA ASN A 177 -6.87 5.24 -18.80
C ASN A 177 -7.78 4.01 -18.65
N ARG A 178 -7.59 2.99 -19.49
CA ARG A 178 -8.39 1.76 -19.46
C ARG A 178 -8.23 1.03 -18.13
N VAL A 179 -6.99 0.82 -17.69
CA VAL A 179 -6.69 0.14 -16.42
C VAL A 179 -7.26 0.92 -15.23
N THR A 180 -7.15 2.25 -15.25
CA THR A 180 -7.82 3.12 -14.24
C THR A 180 -9.34 2.90 -14.21
N GLY A 181 -9.97 2.84 -15.39
CA GLY A 181 -11.41 2.60 -15.52
C GLY A 181 -11.82 1.25 -14.96
N HIS A 182 -11.09 0.18 -15.26
CA HIS A 182 -11.35 -1.15 -14.70
C HIS A 182 -11.23 -1.18 -13.18
N ALA A 183 -10.17 -0.60 -12.61
CA ALA A 183 -10.02 -0.52 -11.16
C ALA A 183 -11.15 0.29 -10.50
N LEU A 184 -11.60 1.38 -11.13
CA LEU A 184 -12.74 2.17 -10.64
C LEU A 184 -14.04 1.37 -10.65
N LEU A 185 -14.30 0.60 -11.72
CA LEU A 185 -15.46 -0.29 -11.80
C LEU A 185 -15.44 -1.35 -10.69
N GLU A 186 -14.29 -1.98 -10.43
CA GLU A 186 -14.16 -2.96 -9.35
C GLU A 186 -14.40 -2.34 -7.97
N ILE A 187 -13.85 -1.15 -7.72
CA ILE A 187 -14.08 -0.42 -6.46
C ILE A 187 -15.56 -0.04 -6.30
N SER A 188 -16.24 0.37 -7.38
CA SER A 188 -17.62 0.84 -7.33
C SER A 188 -18.61 -0.21 -6.79
N LYS A 189 -18.27 -1.51 -6.89
CA LYS A 189 -19.10 -2.63 -6.43
C LYS A 189 -19.31 -2.66 -4.92
N TYR A 190 -18.41 -2.06 -4.13
CA TYR A 190 -18.50 -2.09 -2.67
C TYR A 190 -19.37 -0.97 -2.07
N GLY A 191 -19.58 0.12 -2.80
CA GLY A 191 -20.24 1.32 -2.27
C GLY A 191 -19.48 1.95 -1.10
N GLY A 192 -20.20 2.62 -0.21
CA GLY A 192 -19.66 3.27 0.99
C GLY A 192 -19.98 2.53 2.30
N PRO A 193 -19.32 2.90 3.41
CA PRO A 193 -18.30 3.95 3.54
C PRO A 193 -16.90 3.55 3.02
N ARG A 194 -16.04 4.57 2.86
CA ARG A 194 -14.68 4.45 2.30
C ARG A 194 -13.78 3.45 3.07
N CYS A 195 -12.87 2.80 2.36
CA CYS A 195 -11.78 2.04 2.98
C CYS A 195 -10.53 2.04 2.08
N CYS A 196 -9.57 2.90 2.38
CA CYS A 196 -8.38 3.08 1.53
C CYS A 196 -7.57 1.79 1.31
N LYS A 197 -7.53 0.88 2.30
CA LYS A 197 -6.88 -0.43 2.17
C LYS A 197 -7.62 -1.40 1.23
N ARG A 198 -8.95 -1.50 1.36
CA ARG A 198 -9.79 -2.29 0.43
C ARG A 198 -9.63 -1.76 -0.99
N GLU A 199 -9.59 -0.45 -1.13
CA GLU A 199 -9.55 0.22 -2.43
C GLU A 199 -8.19 0.01 -3.09
N ALA A 200 -7.09 0.11 -2.32
CA ALA A 200 -5.76 -0.19 -2.79
C ALA A 200 -5.58 -1.64 -3.24
N ILE A 201 -6.05 -2.61 -2.45
CA ILE A 201 -5.95 -4.04 -2.84
C ILE A 201 -6.83 -4.33 -4.06
N THR A 202 -8.06 -3.81 -4.09
CA THR A 202 -8.96 -3.98 -5.25
C THR A 202 -8.35 -3.39 -6.52
N SER A 203 -7.73 -2.22 -6.44
CA SER A 203 -7.00 -1.63 -7.55
C SER A 203 -5.84 -2.51 -8.04
N ILE A 204 -5.02 -3.04 -7.13
CA ILE A 204 -3.88 -3.90 -7.48
C ILE A 204 -4.36 -5.21 -8.09
N GLU A 205 -5.36 -5.86 -7.49
CA GLU A 205 -5.94 -7.09 -8.04
C GLU A 205 -6.55 -6.87 -9.43
N SER A 206 -7.28 -5.75 -9.62
CA SER A 206 -7.84 -5.38 -10.91
C SER A 206 -6.74 -5.15 -11.94
N PHE A 207 -5.67 -4.41 -11.58
CA PHE A 207 -4.51 -4.21 -12.45
C PHE A 207 -3.90 -5.54 -12.90
N MET A 208 -3.63 -6.45 -11.95
CA MET A 208 -3.07 -7.76 -12.26
C MET A 208 -3.99 -8.60 -13.15
N GLN A 209 -5.32 -8.42 -13.04
CA GLN A 209 -6.29 -9.17 -13.84
C GLN A 209 -6.40 -8.66 -15.28
N VAL A 210 -6.26 -7.35 -15.50
CA VAL A 210 -6.51 -6.72 -16.82
C VAL A 210 -5.24 -6.38 -17.59
N THR A 211 -4.07 -6.71 -17.04
CA THR A 211 -2.76 -6.48 -17.66
C THR A 211 -1.93 -7.76 -17.61
N SER A 212 -0.96 -7.89 -18.52
CA SER A 212 -0.08 -9.06 -18.57
C SER A 212 1.21 -8.90 -17.74
N TYR A 213 1.39 -7.77 -17.06
CA TYR A 213 2.64 -7.44 -16.35
C TYR A 213 3.05 -8.45 -15.28
N PHE A 214 2.09 -9.21 -14.74
CA PHE A 214 2.28 -10.12 -13.61
C PHE A 214 1.75 -11.54 -13.88
N ASP A 215 1.50 -11.92 -15.15
CA ASP A 215 0.91 -13.22 -15.51
C ASP A 215 1.76 -14.43 -15.08
N SER A 216 3.07 -14.22 -14.92
CA SER A 216 4.01 -15.25 -14.46
C SER A 216 3.92 -15.52 -12.95
N LEU A 217 3.18 -14.71 -12.20
CA LEU A 217 3.06 -14.83 -10.75
C LEU A 217 1.77 -15.55 -10.35
N GLN A 218 1.90 -16.42 -9.34
CA GLN A 218 0.72 -16.90 -8.64
C GLN A 218 0.08 -15.73 -7.87
N LYS A 219 -1.24 -15.56 -8.02
CA LYS A 219 -1.99 -14.53 -7.28
C LYS A 219 -1.89 -14.83 -5.78
N ALA A 220 -1.28 -13.91 -5.03
CA ALA A 220 -1.29 -13.94 -3.58
C ALA A 220 -2.67 -13.55 -3.07
N GLU A 221 -3.14 -14.16 -2.00
CA GLU A 221 -4.42 -13.80 -1.40
C GLU A 221 -4.22 -12.74 -0.31
N TYR A 222 -5.17 -11.81 -0.20
CA TYR A 222 -5.18 -10.78 0.83
C TYR A 222 -6.34 -11.00 1.80
N THR A 223 -6.01 -11.12 3.09
CA THR A 223 -6.98 -11.06 4.19
C THR A 223 -6.67 -9.85 5.06
N CYS A 224 -7.65 -8.97 5.24
CA CYS A 224 -7.49 -7.78 6.05
C CYS A 224 -7.31 -8.14 7.53
N LYS A 225 -6.19 -7.73 8.14
CA LYS A 225 -5.90 -7.89 9.57
C LYS A 225 -6.30 -6.69 10.42
N GLN A 226 -6.64 -5.57 9.77
CA GLN A 226 -6.84 -4.28 10.41
C GLN A 226 -8.31 -3.84 10.44
N TYR A 227 -9.25 -4.74 10.12
CA TYR A 227 -10.69 -4.46 10.11
C TYR A 227 -11.19 -3.90 11.45
N GLY A 228 -10.71 -4.43 12.58
CA GLY A 228 -11.08 -3.96 13.93
C GLY A 228 -10.60 -2.54 14.26
N LYS A 229 -9.65 -1.99 13.48
CA LYS A 229 -9.17 -0.60 13.62
C LYS A 229 -9.98 0.37 12.77
N ASN A 230 -10.85 -0.11 11.88
CA ASN A 230 -11.70 0.73 11.04
C ASN A 230 -13.15 0.77 11.58
N LYS A 231 -13.54 1.89 12.17
CA LYS A 231 -14.90 2.11 12.69
C LYS A 231 -15.97 2.03 11.58
N ASP A 232 -15.58 2.33 10.34
CA ASP A 232 -16.44 2.32 9.16
C ASP A 232 -16.37 0.98 8.39
N CYS A 233 -15.90 -0.11 9.02
CA CYS A 233 -15.74 -1.38 8.33
C CYS A 233 -17.10 -2.00 7.95
N ILE A 234 -17.30 -2.30 6.65
CA ILE A 234 -18.48 -3.02 6.16
C ILE A 234 -18.48 -4.52 6.47
N SER A 235 -17.49 -5.00 7.23
CA SER A 235 -17.39 -6.37 7.74
C SER A 235 -17.58 -7.43 6.63
N LYS A 236 -18.51 -8.39 6.80
CA LYS A 236 -18.78 -9.49 5.85
C LYS A 236 -19.19 -9.03 4.43
N LYS A 237 -19.50 -7.75 4.20
CA LYS A 237 -19.72 -7.21 2.85
C LYS A 237 -18.43 -6.90 2.10
N CYS A 238 -17.27 -6.90 2.78
CA CYS A 238 -15.95 -6.71 2.17
C CYS A 238 -15.37 -8.07 1.79
N LEU A 239 -14.87 -8.23 0.56
CA LEU A 239 -14.25 -9.46 0.08
C LEU A 239 -13.06 -9.89 0.95
N TYR A 240 -12.29 -8.91 1.43
CA TYR A 240 -11.07 -9.14 2.21
C TYR A 240 -11.33 -9.33 3.71
N PHE A 241 -12.59 -9.43 4.14
CA PHE A 241 -12.92 -9.72 5.54
C PHE A 241 -12.55 -11.17 5.87
N PRO A 242 -11.92 -11.46 7.02
CA PRO A 242 -11.40 -12.81 7.32
C PRO A 242 -12.41 -13.95 7.16
N ALA A 243 -13.69 -13.73 7.50
CA ALA A 243 -14.72 -14.75 7.37
C ALA A 243 -15.06 -15.13 5.91
N ASN A 244 -14.77 -14.26 4.94
CA ASN A 244 -15.08 -14.50 3.53
C ASN A 244 -13.96 -15.26 2.80
N HIS A 245 -12.75 -15.24 3.35
CA HIS A 245 -11.60 -15.93 2.76
C HIS A 245 -11.79 -17.46 2.76
N GLN A 246 -12.38 -18.02 3.83
CA GLN A 246 -12.69 -19.46 3.93
C GLN A 246 -13.79 -19.92 2.96
N LEU A 247 -14.62 -19.00 2.46
CA LEU A 247 -15.70 -19.32 1.52
C LEU A 247 -15.20 -19.36 0.08
N LEU A 248 -14.23 -18.51 -0.28
CA LEU A 248 -13.63 -18.47 -1.61
C LEU A 248 -12.71 -19.67 -1.87
N SER A 249 -11.93 -20.09 -0.87
CA SER A 249 -11.08 -21.29 -0.96
C SER A 249 -11.91 -22.56 -1.16
N ARG A 250 -13.00 -22.72 -0.39
CA ARG A 250 -13.94 -23.85 -0.56
C ARG A 250 -14.66 -23.84 -1.92
N LYS A 251 -14.96 -22.67 -2.48
CA LYS A 251 -15.62 -22.56 -3.79
C LYS A 251 -14.66 -22.94 -4.92
N LYS A 252 -13.41 -22.47 -4.87
CA LYS A 252 -12.34 -22.87 -5.81
C LYS A 252 -12.09 -24.39 -5.77
N GLU A 253 -12.04 -25.00 -4.58
CA GLU A 253 -11.88 -26.45 -4.43
C GLU A 253 -13.04 -27.24 -5.08
N ASN A 254 -14.27 -26.78 -4.90
CA ASN A 254 -15.46 -27.42 -5.48
C ASN A 254 -15.56 -27.23 -7.01
N ASP A 255 -15.16 -26.06 -7.52
CA ASP A 255 -15.14 -25.77 -8.96
C ASP A 255 -14.03 -26.58 -9.66
N GLU A 256 -12.85 -26.71 -9.04
CA GLU A 256 -11.74 -27.51 -9.55
C GLU A 256 -12.05 -29.02 -9.49
N TYR A 257 -12.77 -29.48 -8.47
CA TYR A 257 -13.29 -30.85 -8.39
C TYR A 257 -14.32 -31.15 -9.50
N SER A 258 -15.26 -30.24 -9.74
CA SER A 258 -16.25 -30.38 -10.82
C SER A 258 -15.60 -30.42 -12.20
N LEU A 259 -14.62 -29.56 -12.47
CA LEU A 259 -13.87 -29.56 -13.72
C LEU A 259 -13.07 -30.86 -13.93
N LYS A 260 -12.54 -31.46 -12.86
CA LYS A 260 -11.85 -32.77 -12.93
C LYS A 260 -12.80 -33.94 -13.16
N GLN A 261 -14.08 -33.83 -12.75
CA GLN A 261 -15.09 -34.85 -13.03
C GLN A 261 -15.67 -34.76 -14.45
N MET A 262 -15.76 -33.55 -15.03
CA MET A 262 -16.26 -33.36 -16.41
C MET A 262 -15.23 -33.75 -17.48
N ASN A 263 -13.94 -33.84 -17.13
CA ASN A 263 -12.84 -34.22 -18.03
C ASN A 263 -12.38 -35.69 -17.85
N ARG A 264 -13.19 -36.52 -17.20
CA ARG A 264 -13.05 -37.98 -17.10
C ARG A 264 -14.14 -38.66 -17.91
#